data_AF-A0A6M2F161-F1
#
_entry.id   AF-A0A6M2F161-F1
#
_cell.length_a   1.000
_cell.length_b   1.000
_cell.length_c   1.000
_cell.angle_alpha   90.00
_cell.angle_beta   90.00
_cell.angle_gamma   90.00
#
_symmetry.space_group_name_H-M   'P 1'
#
loop_
_entity.id
_entity.type
_entity.pdbx_description
1 polymer ?
#
loop_
_entity_poly.entity_id
_entity_poly.type
_entity_poly.pdbx_seq_one_letter_code
_entity_poly.pdbx_strand_id
1 'polypeptide(L)'
;MANPPSPPPPPPQPSDPIRIDGADEDAALSSSAYLTHQELLTRRSRRLKQLAQIFRAHYWTLMEELKIKHKEYYWIHGKSPYEEDEKNKKRKRDLNSDKENFEWNTKLGINGGGEVEAEEREEEGVRKCSASGCKARAMALTTFCYTHILSDSKQKLYKGCAYVVKSAQGRRVLCGKPALISTVPSLCPMHCQKAERLVARALKKAGLSVSSPSKLAPKLHVIVTEFVRQIQTKRRAALKENVSEDHIEDKISQGS
;
A
#
# COMPACT_ATOMS: atom_id res chain seq x y z
N MET A 1 -41.84 28.37 35.83
CA MET A 1 -40.89 27.54 36.60
C MET A 1 -40.13 26.68 35.61
N ALA A 2 -38.87 27.00 35.35
CA ALA A 2 -38.04 26.23 34.41
C ALA A 2 -37.47 25.01 35.15
N ASN A 3 -37.60 23.82 34.54
CA ASN A 3 -37.02 22.60 35.08
C ASN A 3 -35.48 22.73 35.16
N PRO A 4 -34.86 22.25 36.24
CA PRO A 4 -33.41 22.26 36.37
C PRO A 4 -32.77 21.35 35.31
N PRO A 5 -31.57 21.71 34.82
CA PRO A 5 -30.85 20.92 33.82
C PRO A 5 -30.50 19.53 34.37
N SER A 6 -30.69 18.52 33.53
CA SER A 6 -30.33 17.13 33.81
C SER A 6 -28.83 17.00 34.08
N PRO A 7 -28.41 16.17 35.06
CA PRO A 7 -27.00 15.98 35.38
C PRO A 7 -26.22 15.37 34.19
N PRO A 8 -24.92 15.69 34.07
CA PRO A 8 -24.08 15.16 33.00
C PRO A 8 -23.96 13.63 33.09
N PRO A 9 -23.81 12.94 31.95
CA PRO A 9 -23.66 11.49 31.92
C PRO A 9 -22.39 11.07 32.68
N PRO A 10 -22.42 9.93 33.39
CA PRO A 10 -21.26 9.45 34.14
C PRO A 10 -20.08 9.15 33.20
N PRO A 11 -18.84 9.32 33.69
CA PRO A 11 -17.64 9.04 32.91
C PRO A 11 -17.63 7.59 32.42
N PRO A 12 -17.06 7.32 31.23
CA PRO A 12 -16.96 5.97 30.69
C PRO A 12 -16.20 5.09 31.67
N GLN A 13 -16.81 3.97 32.06
CA GLN A 13 -16.20 3.02 32.97
C GLN A 13 -14.91 2.46 32.36
N PRO A 14 -13.85 2.24 33.17
CA PRO A 14 -12.63 1.63 32.69
C PRO A 14 -12.96 0.27 32.07
N SER A 15 -12.42 0.04 30.88
CA SER A 15 -12.57 -1.21 30.15
C SER A 15 -12.13 -2.37 31.04
N ASP A 16 -12.92 -3.44 31.09
CA ASP A 16 -12.54 -4.67 31.80
C ASP A 16 -11.12 -5.08 31.40
N PRO A 17 -10.26 -5.47 32.37
CA PRO A 17 -8.90 -5.87 32.07
C PRO A 17 -8.92 -7.01 31.03
N ILE A 18 -8.07 -6.88 30.01
CA ILE A 18 -7.96 -7.87 28.93
C ILE A 18 -7.70 -9.25 29.55
N ARG A 19 -8.68 -10.14 29.44
CA ARG A 19 -8.57 -11.51 29.95
C ARG A 19 -7.59 -12.29 29.07
N ILE A 20 -6.41 -12.58 29.62
CA ILE A 20 -5.39 -13.42 28.96
C ILE A 20 -5.80 -14.88 29.16
N ASP A 21 -6.15 -15.57 28.08
CA ASP A 21 -6.54 -16.97 28.15
C ASP A 21 -5.30 -17.87 28.40
N GLY A 22 -5.43 -18.82 29.33
CA GLY A 22 -4.30 -19.61 29.86
C GLY A 22 -3.35 -18.85 30.78
N ALA A 23 -3.79 -17.73 31.39
CA ALA A 23 -2.98 -16.99 32.37
C ALA A 23 -2.55 -17.82 33.57
N ASP A 24 -3.43 -18.70 34.07
CA ASP A 24 -3.17 -19.55 35.24
C ASP A 24 -2.08 -20.60 34.93
N GLU A 25 -2.14 -21.21 33.75
CA GLU A 25 -1.10 -22.13 33.25
C GLU A 25 0.24 -21.41 33.07
N ASP A 26 0.22 -20.20 32.49
CA ASP A 26 1.41 -19.38 32.31
C ASP A 26 2.03 -18.96 33.64
N ALA A 27 1.21 -18.69 34.66
CA ALA A 27 1.65 -18.34 36.01
C ALA A 27 2.29 -19.54 36.72
N ALA A 28 1.69 -20.73 36.59
CA ALA A 28 2.25 -21.97 37.13
C ALA A 28 3.61 -22.31 36.49
N LEU A 29 3.76 -22.07 35.18
CA LEU A 29 5.02 -22.29 34.47
C LEU A 29 6.06 -21.18 34.72
N SER A 30 5.63 -19.98 35.14
CA SER A 30 6.52 -18.83 35.39
C SER A 30 7.43 -19.02 36.60
N SER A 31 7.08 -19.91 37.54
CA SER A 31 7.91 -20.24 38.71
C SER A 31 8.97 -21.31 38.42
N SER A 32 8.91 -21.96 37.25
CA SER A 32 9.90 -22.96 36.85
C SER A 32 11.21 -22.30 36.41
N ALA A 33 12.35 -22.87 36.85
CA ALA A 33 13.67 -22.39 36.44
C ALA A 33 14.00 -22.69 34.97
N TYR A 34 13.36 -23.71 34.39
CA TYR A 34 13.57 -24.17 33.02
C TYR A 34 12.23 -24.56 32.39
N LEU A 35 11.99 -24.08 31.17
CA LEU A 35 10.84 -24.43 30.35
C LEU A 35 11.25 -25.38 29.24
N THR A 36 10.43 -26.38 28.97
CA THR A 36 10.62 -27.23 27.79
C THR A 36 10.31 -26.45 26.51
N HIS A 37 10.92 -26.88 25.40
CA HIS A 37 10.66 -26.29 24.09
C HIS A 37 9.17 -26.36 23.70
N GLN A 38 8.49 -27.45 24.07
CA GLN A 38 7.07 -27.66 23.77
C GLN A 38 6.17 -26.68 24.52
N GLU A 39 6.41 -26.45 25.82
CA GLU A 39 5.65 -25.48 26.63
C GLU A 39 5.80 -24.06 26.09
N LEU A 40 7.04 -23.69 25.73
CA LEU A 40 7.33 -22.37 25.18
C LEU A 40 6.62 -22.14 23.84
N LEU A 41 6.67 -23.11 22.92
CA LEU A 41 5.97 -23.01 21.63
C LEU A 41 4.45 -22.94 21.81
N THR A 42 3.90 -23.75 22.71
CA THR A 42 2.46 -23.79 22.99
C THR A 42 1.98 -22.44 23.54
N ARG A 43 2.69 -21.92 24.54
CA ARG A 43 2.43 -20.59 25.13
C ARG A 43 2.52 -19.48 24.09
N ARG A 44 3.57 -19.45 23.27
CA ARG A 44 3.74 -18.42 22.21
C ARG A 44 2.64 -18.52 21.14
N SER A 45 2.30 -19.72 20.72
CA SER A 45 1.23 -19.96 19.74
C SER A 45 -0.12 -19.45 20.25
N ARG A 46 -0.49 -19.80 21.50
CA ARG A 46 -1.72 -19.32 22.15
C ARG A 46 -1.75 -17.79 22.23
N ARG A 47 -0.70 -17.17 22.77
CA ARG A 47 -0.61 -15.70 22.91
C ARG A 47 -0.71 -14.97 21.57
N LEU A 48 -0.07 -15.49 20.51
CA LEU A 48 -0.16 -14.89 19.17
C LEU A 48 -1.58 -14.98 18.59
N LYS A 49 -2.29 -16.10 18.80
CA LYS A 49 -3.68 -16.26 18.36
C LYS A 49 -4.61 -15.29 19.09
N GLN A 50 -4.47 -15.19 20.42
CA GLN A 50 -5.25 -14.24 21.23
C GLN A 50 -4.97 -12.78 20.82
N LEU A 51 -3.70 -12.42 20.63
CA LEU A 51 -3.32 -11.08 20.19
C LEU A 51 -3.96 -10.75 18.84
N ALA A 52 -3.90 -11.68 17.88
CA ALA A 52 -4.53 -11.50 16.58
C ALA A 52 -6.06 -11.36 16.66
N GLN A 53 -6.70 -12.06 17.59
CA GLN A 53 -8.13 -11.95 17.85
C GLN A 53 -8.50 -10.58 18.45
N ILE A 54 -7.74 -10.11 19.45
CA ILE A 54 -7.93 -8.81 20.08
C ILE A 54 -7.75 -7.68 19.05
N PHE A 55 -6.70 -7.72 18.24
CA PHE A 55 -6.50 -6.72 17.18
C PHE A 55 -7.62 -6.72 16.14
N ARG A 56 -8.14 -7.91 15.77
CA ARG A 56 -9.32 -7.97 14.88
C ARG A 56 -10.54 -7.33 15.52
N ALA A 57 -10.80 -7.61 16.80
CA ALA A 57 -11.93 -7.02 17.51
C ALA A 57 -11.81 -5.49 17.54
N HIS A 58 -10.66 -4.95 17.95
CA HIS A 58 -10.41 -3.51 17.95
C HIS A 58 -10.55 -2.88 16.56
N TYR A 59 -10.04 -3.54 15.53
CA TYR A 59 -10.21 -3.08 14.15
C TYR A 59 -11.69 -2.96 13.78
N TRP A 60 -12.50 -3.99 14.08
CA TRP A 60 -13.93 -3.97 13.76
C TRP A 60 -14.69 -2.90 14.55
N THR A 61 -14.39 -2.73 15.84
CA THR A 61 -14.98 -1.65 16.66
C THR A 61 -14.67 -0.28 16.07
N LEU A 62 -13.38 -0.02 15.77
CA LEU A 62 -12.95 1.23 15.14
C LEU A 62 -13.64 1.47 13.79
N MET A 63 -13.74 0.43 12.96
CA MET A 63 -14.41 0.53 11.67
C MET A 63 -15.90 0.84 11.81
N GLU A 64 -16.56 0.33 12.84
CA GLU A 64 -17.98 0.62 13.08
C GLU A 64 -18.18 2.07 13.55
N GLU A 65 -17.33 2.55 14.47
CA GLU A 65 -17.31 3.95 14.88
C GLU A 65 -17.06 4.90 13.69
N LEU A 66 -16.10 4.56 12.82
CA LEU A 66 -15.80 5.34 11.63
C LEU A 66 -16.98 5.40 10.67
N LYS A 67 -17.71 4.29 10.47
CA LYS A 67 -18.94 4.29 9.66
C LYS A 67 -20.02 5.18 10.26
N ILE A 68 -20.22 5.14 11.58
CA ILE A 68 -21.21 5.99 12.27
C ILE A 68 -20.84 7.46 12.05
N LYS A 69 -19.57 7.83 12.29
CA LYS A 69 -19.08 9.19 12.08
C LYS A 69 -19.17 9.64 10.62
N HIS A 70 -18.89 8.74 9.68
CA HIS A 70 -19.05 9.04 8.27
C HIS A 70 -20.52 9.26 7.89
N LYS A 71 -21.46 8.47 8.44
CA LYS A 71 -22.91 8.70 8.26
C LYS A 71 -23.36 10.03 8.86
N GLU A 72 -22.90 10.36 10.06
CA GLU A 72 -23.19 11.64 10.74
C GLU A 72 -22.67 12.82 9.92
N TYR A 73 -21.41 12.75 9.48
CA TYR A 73 -20.79 13.75 8.61
C TYR A 73 -21.57 13.93 7.31
N TYR A 74 -21.92 12.83 6.66
CA TYR A 74 -22.67 12.84 5.42
C TYR A 74 -24.11 13.36 5.61
N TRP A 75 -24.72 13.11 6.76
CA TRP A 75 -26.03 13.66 7.11
C TRP A 75 -25.97 15.19 7.28
N ILE A 76 -24.92 15.70 7.95
CA ILE A 76 -24.74 17.14 8.20
C ILE A 76 -24.31 17.88 6.93
N HIS A 77 -23.41 17.30 6.13
CA HIS A 77 -22.73 18.02 5.04
C HIS A 77 -23.01 17.48 3.62
N GLY A 78 -23.74 16.38 3.47
CA GLY A 78 -24.07 15.77 2.18
C GLY A 78 -22.88 15.11 1.45
N LYS A 79 -23.05 14.83 0.16
CA LYS A 79 -22.02 14.20 -0.72
C LYS A 79 -20.81 15.11 -0.99
N SER A 80 -20.89 16.39 -0.68
CA SER A 80 -19.83 17.38 -0.95
C SER A 80 -19.98 18.56 0.02
N PRO A 81 -19.14 18.62 1.07
CA PRO A 81 -19.13 19.74 2.04
C PRO A 81 -18.48 21.01 1.48
N TYR A 82 -18.40 21.13 0.16
CA TYR A 82 -17.90 22.33 -0.49
C TYR A 82 -18.95 23.42 -0.30
N GLU A 83 -18.73 24.31 0.67
CA GLU A 83 -19.44 25.57 0.69
C GLU A 83 -19.09 26.30 -0.61
N GLU A 84 -20.05 26.37 -1.53
CA GLU A 84 -19.95 27.27 -2.65
C GLU A 84 -19.84 28.68 -2.08
N ASP A 85 -18.71 29.35 -2.29
CA ASP A 85 -18.52 30.77 -1.99
C ASP A 85 -19.82 31.55 -2.34
N GLU A 86 -20.30 32.40 -1.43
CA GLU A 86 -21.57 33.17 -1.54
C GLU A 86 -21.78 33.91 -2.88
N LYS A 87 -20.71 34.07 -3.68
CA LYS A 87 -20.77 34.57 -5.06
C LYS A 87 -21.53 33.66 -6.02
N ASN A 88 -21.63 32.35 -5.75
CA ASN A 88 -22.24 31.37 -6.66
C ASN A 88 -23.74 31.12 -6.39
N LYS A 89 -24.25 31.45 -5.19
CA LYS A 89 -25.68 31.31 -4.83
C LYS A 89 -26.61 32.19 -5.67
N LYS A 90 -26.12 33.31 -6.20
CA LYS A 90 -26.92 34.25 -6.99
C LYS A 90 -27.23 33.74 -8.41
N ARG A 91 -26.49 32.74 -8.93
CA ARG A 91 -26.66 32.21 -10.30
C ARG A 91 -27.58 30.99 -10.40
N LYS A 92 -27.84 30.28 -9.30
CA LYS A 92 -28.61 29.02 -9.31
C LYS A 92 -30.11 29.16 -9.03
N ARG A 93 -30.61 30.36 -8.71
CA ARG A 93 -32.04 30.54 -8.42
C ARG A 93 -32.94 30.50 -9.67
N ASP A 94 -32.35 30.57 -10.87
CA ASP A 94 -33.10 30.66 -12.12
C ASP A 94 -33.23 29.34 -12.90
N LEU A 95 -32.67 28.23 -12.40
CA LEU A 95 -32.69 26.94 -13.11
C LEU A 95 -33.01 25.79 -12.16
N ASN A 96 -34.24 25.75 -11.65
CA ASN A 96 -34.82 24.54 -11.09
C ASN A 96 -36.04 24.15 -11.93
N SER A 97 -35.86 23.18 -12.82
CA SER A 97 -36.90 22.19 -13.15
C SER A 97 -36.24 20.95 -13.74
N ASP A 98 -36.46 19.83 -13.04
CA ASP A 98 -36.53 18.46 -13.55
C ASP A 98 -35.26 17.79 -14.13
N LYS A 99 -34.64 16.90 -13.34
CA LYS A 99 -34.77 15.44 -13.53
C LYS A 99 -33.92 14.68 -12.51
N GLU A 100 -34.59 13.75 -11.84
CA GLU A 100 -33.99 12.71 -11.01
C GLU A 100 -33.25 11.66 -11.86
N ASN A 101 -32.25 11.05 -11.21
CA ASN A 101 -31.75 9.69 -11.43
C ASN A 101 -30.88 9.40 -12.68
N PHE A 102 -29.55 9.34 -12.51
CA PHE A 102 -28.73 8.32 -13.17
C PHE A 102 -27.47 7.95 -12.36
N GLU A 103 -27.63 6.85 -11.63
CA GLU A 103 -26.74 5.69 -11.58
C GLU A 103 -25.22 5.88 -11.30
N TRP A 104 -24.91 5.51 -10.06
CA TRP A 104 -23.57 5.26 -9.51
C TRP A 104 -22.96 4.00 -10.14
N ASN A 105 -22.37 4.10 -11.33
CA ASN A 105 -21.47 3.04 -11.82
C ASN A 105 -20.43 3.55 -12.84
N THR A 106 -19.35 4.16 -12.34
CA THR A 106 -18.10 4.24 -13.12
C THR A 106 -16.91 4.03 -12.19
N LYS A 107 -16.87 2.81 -11.65
CA LYS A 107 -15.68 1.95 -11.63
C LYS A 107 -14.43 2.60 -12.24
N LEU A 108 -13.54 3.09 -11.36
CA LEU A 108 -12.07 3.19 -11.57
C LEU A 108 -11.63 3.25 -13.04
N GLY A 109 -11.91 4.39 -13.70
CA GLY A 109 -11.55 4.65 -15.09
C GLY A 109 -10.09 5.03 -15.26
N ILE A 110 -9.18 4.09 -15.03
CA ILE A 110 -7.85 4.11 -15.66
C ILE A 110 -8.03 3.54 -17.07
N ASN A 111 -8.47 4.40 -18.00
CA ASN A 111 -8.38 4.21 -19.46
C ASN A 111 -8.32 5.65 -20.00
N GLY A 112 -7.25 6.13 -20.63
CA GLY A 112 -6.62 5.51 -21.79
C GLY A 112 -7.34 6.02 -23.03
N GLY A 113 -6.79 7.10 -23.62
CA GLY A 113 -7.13 7.77 -24.88
C GLY A 113 -8.34 7.26 -25.68
N GLY A 114 -9.34 8.13 -25.82
CA GLY A 114 -10.33 8.07 -26.89
C GLY A 114 -10.57 9.49 -27.37
N GLU A 115 -10.18 9.76 -28.62
CA GLU A 115 -10.68 10.89 -29.39
C GLU A 115 -12.20 10.79 -29.44
N VAL A 116 -12.87 11.67 -28.71
CA VAL A 116 -14.26 12.03 -28.99
C VAL A 116 -14.21 13.50 -29.32
N GLU A 117 -14.49 13.80 -30.59
CA GLU A 117 -14.88 15.14 -31.02
C GLU A 117 -16.15 15.48 -30.24
N ALA A 118 -15.95 16.12 -29.09
CA ALA A 118 -17.02 16.61 -28.26
C ALA A 118 -17.24 18.06 -28.64
N GLU A 119 -18.36 18.26 -29.31
CA GLU A 119 -18.96 19.54 -29.65
C GLU A 119 -18.90 20.54 -28.49
N GLU A 120 -18.71 21.80 -28.87
CA GLU A 120 -18.49 22.96 -28.02
C GLU A 120 -19.65 23.16 -27.03
N ARG A 121 -19.58 22.48 -25.89
CA ARG A 121 -20.31 22.88 -24.68
C ARG A 121 -19.29 23.46 -23.72
N GLU A 122 -19.23 24.78 -23.67
CA GLU A 122 -18.44 25.51 -22.69
C GLU A 122 -18.97 25.23 -21.28
N GLU A 123 -18.45 24.16 -20.65
CA GLU A 123 -18.61 23.90 -19.23
C GLU A 123 -17.74 24.88 -18.44
N GLU A 124 -18.36 26.02 -18.10
CA GLU A 124 -17.81 27.12 -17.32
C GLU A 124 -17.37 26.60 -15.92
N GLY A 125 -16.10 26.23 -15.79
CA GLY A 125 -15.50 25.84 -14.50
C GLY A 125 -14.39 24.79 -14.55
N VAL A 126 -14.14 24.15 -15.70
CA VAL A 126 -13.08 23.14 -15.80
C VAL A 126 -11.71 23.81 -15.91
N ARG A 127 -10.93 23.81 -14.81
CA ARG A 127 -9.53 24.29 -14.80
C ARG A 127 -8.73 23.55 -15.88
N LYS A 128 -8.19 24.29 -16.85
CA LYS A 128 -7.34 23.74 -17.93
C LYS A 128 -5.88 23.62 -17.47
N CYS A 129 -5.13 22.72 -18.09
CA CYS A 129 -3.71 22.57 -17.83
C CYS A 129 -2.92 23.83 -18.21
N SER A 130 -2.01 24.27 -17.35
CA SER A 130 -1.12 25.42 -17.59
C SER A 130 0.04 25.13 -18.54
N ALA A 131 0.23 23.89 -18.99
CA ALA A 131 1.27 23.59 -19.97
C ALA A 131 0.91 24.22 -21.33
N SER A 132 1.88 24.82 -21.99
CA SER A 132 1.72 25.51 -23.27
C SER A 132 1.05 24.60 -24.31
N GLY A 133 -0.11 25.02 -24.84
CA GLY A 133 -0.85 24.28 -25.86
C GLY A 133 -1.61 23.05 -25.35
N CYS A 134 -1.65 22.79 -24.03
CA CYS A 134 -2.37 21.65 -23.49
C CYS A 134 -3.85 21.99 -23.26
N LYS A 135 -4.75 21.26 -23.94
CA LYS A 135 -6.21 21.39 -23.77
C LYS A 135 -6.78 20.48 -22.68
N ALA A 136 -5.94 19.65 -22.05
CA ALA A 136 -6.40 18.70 -21.05
C ALA A 136 -6.85 19.41 -19.76
N ARG A 137 -7.78 18.78 -19.05
CA ARG A 137 -8.22 19.20 -17.71
C ARG A 137 -7.09 19.07 -16.69
N ALA A 138 -6.89 20.10 -15.88
CA ALA A 138 -5.96 20.06 -14.76
C ALA A 138 -6.47 19.10 -13.67
N MET A 139 -5.55 18.40 -13.01
CA MET A 139 -5.87 17.52 -11.89
C MET A 139 -6.26 18.35 -10.66
N ALA A 140 -7.01 17.74 -9.74
CA ALA A 140 -7.38 18.38 -8.47
C ALA A 140 -6.13 18.90 -7.73
N LEU A 141 -6.24 20.08 -7.13
CA LEU A 141 -5.20 20.75 -6.35
C LEU A 141 -3.92 21.11 -7.14
N THR A 142 -3.95 21.01 -8.48
CA THR A 142 -2.84 21.41 -9.35
C THR A 142 -3.36 22.16 -10.56
N THR A 143 -2.48 22.88 -11.25
CA THR A 143 -2.81 23.52 -12.53
C THR A 143 -2.36 22.67 -13.72
N PHE A 144 -1.87 21.45 -13.51
CA PHE A 144 -1.36 20.58 -14.56
C PHE A 144 -2.23 19.33 -14.72
N CYS A 145 -2.35 18.83 -15.95
CA CYS A 145 -2.98 17.52 -16.20
C CYS A 145 -2.03 16.38 -15.81
N TYR A 146 -2.50 15.14 -15.83
CA TYR A 146 -1.69 13.97 -15.49
C TYR A 146 -0.37 13.90 -16.29
N THR A 147 -0.38 14.18 -17.60
CA THR A 147 0.82 14.09 -18.43
C THR A 147 1.85 15.17 -18.13
N HIS A 148 1.40 16.35 -17.68
CA HIS A 148 2.26 17.50 -17.37
C HIS A 148 2.46 17.70 -15.87
N ILE A 149 2.00 16.77 -15.04
CA ILE A 149 2.04 16.90 -13.58
C ILE A 149 3.47 17.02 -13.03
N LEU A 150 4.47 16.53 -13.77
CA LEU A 150 5.88 16.62 -13.41
C LEU A 150 6.48 18.01 -13.69
N SER A 151 5.77 18.87 -14.41
CA SER A 151 6.15 20.28 -14.62
C SER A 151 5.76 21.17 -13.45
N ASP A 152 4.96 20.67 -12.51
CA ASP A 152 4.56 21.40 -11.31
C ASP A 152 5.72 21.42 -10.30
N SER A 153 6.21 22.62 -9.97
CA SER A 153 7.30 22.82 -9.00
C SER A 153 6.91 22.43 -7.58
N LYS A 154 5.60 22.38 -7.27
CA LYS A 154 5.07 21.98 -5.97
C LYS A 154 4.73 20.50 -5.89
N GLN A 155 5.01 19.72 -6.94
CA GLN A 155 4.62 18.31 -6.96
C GLN A 155 5.41 17.47 -5.95
N LYS A 156 4.69 16.84 -5.01
CA LYS A 156 5.23 15.93 -4.00
C LYS A 156 4.73 14.49 -4.12
N LEU A 157 3.68 14.24 -4.91
CA LEU A 157 3.05 12.92 -5.02
C LEU A 157 3.58 12.09 -6.19
N TYR A 158 4.01 12.75 -7.25
CA TYR A 158 4.48 12.10 -8.49
C TYR A 158 5.96 12.41 -8.74
N LYS A 159 6.67 11.43 -9.28
CA LYS A 159 8.02 11.57 -9.83
C LYS A 159 8.13 10.80 -11.15
N GLY A 160 9.17 11.09 -11.92
CA GLY A 160 9.41 10.40 -13.19
C GLY A 160 9.61 8.89 -13.00
N CYS A 161 9.02 8.10 -13.90
CA CYS A 161 9.17 6.65 -13.91
C CYS A 161 10.64 6.27 -14.08
N ALA A 162 11.15 5.45 -13.16
CA ALA A 162 12.54 5.01 -13.10
C ALA A 162 12.87 3.83 -14.03
N TYR A 163 11.93 3.41 -14.88
CA TYR A 163 12.15 2.32 -15.82
C TYR A 163 13.15 2.73 -16.91
N VAL A 164 14.18 1.91 -17.11
CA VAL A 164 15.18 2.09 -18.17
C VAL A 164 14.63 1.51 -19.48
N VAL A 165 14.38 2.38 -20.47
CA VAL A 165 13.82 1.99 -21.77
C VAL A 165 14.93 1.49 -22.71
N LYS A 166 16.06 2.19 -22.75
CA LYS A 166 17.25 1.82 -23.51
C LYS A 166 18.50 2.16 -22.71
N SER A 167 19.49 1.27 -22.76
CA SER A 167 20.84 1.49 -22.25
C SER A 167 21.81 1.38 -23.42
N ALA A 168 22.29 2.51 -23.93
CA ALA A 168 23.28 2.58 -25.00
C ALA A 168 24.39 3.57 -24.59
N GLN A 169 25.65 3.18 -24.79
CA GLN A 169 26.88 3.96 -24.52
C GLN A 169 26.79 4.90 -23.29
N GLY A 170 26.56 4.36 -22.10
CA GLY A 170 26.67 5.08 -20.83
C GLY A 170 25.51 6.01 -20.44
N ARG A 171 24.55 6.31 -21.34
CA ARG A 171 23.36 7.11 -20.99
C ARG A 171 22.12 6.23 -20.83
N ARG A 172 21.58 6.19 -19.62
CA ARG A 172 20.30 5.50 -19.32
C ARG A 172 19.14 6.39 -19.76
N VAL A 173 18.37 5.94 -20.74
CA VAL A 173 17.14 6.62 -21.15
C VAL A 173 16.00 6.12 -20.26
N LEU A 174 15.52 6.98 -19.36
CA LEU A 174 14.40 6.69 -18.47
C LEU A 174 13.06 6.96 -19.17
N CYS A 175 12.02 6.24 -18.74
CA CYS A 175 10.67 6.45 -19.25
C CYS A 175 10.12 7.86 -18.98
N GLY A 176 10.41 8.43 -17.81
CA GLY A 176 9.99 9.80 -17.45
C GLY A 176 8.49 10.01 -17.24
N LYS A 177 7.61 9.03 -17.51
CA LYS A 177 6.16 9.14 -17.24
C LYS A 177 5.87 9.31 -15.75
N PRO A 178 4.82 10.05 -15.35
CA PRO A 178 4.46 10.23 -13.94
C PRO A 178 4.21 8.90 -13.23
N ALA A 179 4.85 8.71 -12.08
CA ALA A 179 4.71 7.56 -11.19
C ALA A 179 4.56 8.04 -9.75
N LEU A 180 3.77 7.35 -8.94
CA LEU A 180 3.59 7.70 -7.52
C LEU A 180 4.88 7.45 -6.74
N ILE A 181 5.27 8.41 -5.88
CA ILE A 181 6.50 8.28 -5.08
C ILE A 181 6.42 7.10 -4.10
N SER A 182 5.21 6.75 -3.63
CA SER A 182 4.96 5.62 -2.73
C SER A 182 5.25 4.25 -3.36
N THR A 183 5.30 4.16 -4.69
CA THR A 183 5.66 2.92 -5.37
C THR A 183 7.18 2.76 -5.41
N VAL A 184 7.67 1.63 -4.90
CA VAL A 184 9.11 1.28 -4.90
C VAL A 184 9.28 -0.04 -5.65
N PRO A 185 9.96 -0.06 -6.81
CA PRO A 185 10.51 1.08 -7.55
C PRO A 185 9.40 1.97 -8.13
N SER A 186 9.69 3.26 -8.36
CA SER A 186 8.71 4.20 -8.90
C SER A 186 8.50 4.00 -10.39
N LEU A 187 7.61 3.07 -10.72
CA LEU A 187 7.27 2.70 -12.08
C LEU A 187 5.89 3.23 -12.42
N CYS A 188 5.72 3.71 -13.66
CA CYS A 188 4.37 3.99 -14.15
C CYS A 188 3.58 2.66 -14.26
N PRO A 189 2.24 2.69 -14.25
CA PRO A 189 1.42 1.47 -14.22
C PRO A 189 1.82 0.43 -15.27
N MET A 190 2.11 0.89 -16.50
CA MET A 190 2.55 0.04 -17.60
C MET A 190 3.89 -0.65 -17.32
N HIS A 191 4.86 0.06 -16.73
CA HIS A 191 6.17 -0.49 -16.42
C HIS A 191 6.17 -1.32 -15.14
N CYS A 192 5.27 -1.04 -14.19
CA CYS A 192 5.03 -1.90 -13.04
C CYS A 192 4.53 -3.27 -13.51
N GLN A 193 3.48 -3.29 -14.33
CA GLN A 193 2.93 -4.53 -14.88
C GLN A 193 3.95 -5.29 -15.74
N LYS A 194 4.78 -4.58 -16.51
CA LYS A 194 5.86 -5.22 -17.28
C LYS A 194 6.92 -5.83 -16.37
N ALA A 195 7.34 -5.13 -15.32
CA ALA A 195 8.31 -5.64 -14.34
C ALA A 195 7.77 -6.87 -13.62
N GLU A 196 6.51 -6.84 -13.18
CA GLU A 196 5.83 -7.98 -12.56
C GLU A 196 5.84 -9.22 -13.47
N ARG A 197 5.53 -9.05 -14.76
CA ARG A 197 5.58 -10.16 -15.73
C ARG A 197 6.99 -10.72 -15.90
N LEU A 198 8.02 -9.88 -15.88
CA LEU A 198 9.42 -10.32 -15.97
C LEU A 198 9.82 -11.12 -14.72
N VAL A 199 9.46 -10.64 -13.53
CA VAL A 199 9.69 -11.34 -12.26
C VAL A 199 8.96 -12.68 -12.26
N ALA A 200 7.69 -12.73 -12.64
CA ALA A 200 6.91 -13.97 -12.72
C ALA A 200 7.55 -15.00 -13.66
N ARG A 201 8.07 -14.56 -14.81
CA ARG A 201 8.80 -15.44 -15.75
C ARG A 201 10.10 -15.95 -15.17
N ALA A 202 10.87 -15.10 -14.47
CA ALA A 202 12.12 -15.49 -13.83
C ALA A 202 11.88 -16.52 -12.72
N LEU A 203 10.85 -16.30 -11.89
CA LEU A 203 10.43 -17.24 -10.85
C LEU A 203 9.98 -18.58 -11.44
N LYS A 204 9.18 -18.55 -12.53
CA LYS A 204 8.79 -19.77 -13.24
C LYS A 204 9.99 -20.53 -13.80
N LYS A 205 10.98 -19.83 -14.38
CA LYS A 205 12.25 -20.44 -14.84
C LYS A 205 13.06 -21.04 -13.69
N ALA A 206 12.98 -20.45 -12.50
CA ALA A 206 13.62 -20.97 -11.29
C ALA A 206 12.83 -22.09 -10.59
N GLY A 207 11.74 -22.60 -11.19
CA GLY A 207 10.91 -23.65 -10.60
C GLY A 207 9.98 -23.19 -9.48
N LEU A 208 9.87 -21.88 -9.23
CA LEU A 208 9.00 -21.28 -8.21
C LEU A 208 7.69 -20.84 -8.87
N SER A 209 6.66 -21.70 -8.87
CA SER A 209 5.36 -21.37 -9.45
C SER A 209 4.54 -20.48 -8.50
N VAL A 210 4.49 -19.18 -8.77
CA VAL A 210 3.59 -18.24 -8.06
C VAL A 210 2.27 -18.14 -8.83
N SER A 211 1.27 -18.91 -8.42
CA SER A 211 -0.08 -18.83 -8.97
C SER A 211 -0.88 -17.69 -8.30
N SER A 212 -0.54 -16.43 -8.60
CA SER A 212 -1.42 -15.24 -8.57
C SER A 212 -0.64 -13.93 -8.38
N PRO A 213 -0.97 -12.87 -9.14
CA PRO A 213 -0.37 -11.54 -9.02
C PRO A 213 -0.84 -10.73 -7.79
N SER A 214 -1.76 -11.25 -6.95
CA SER A 214 -2.20 -10.60 -5.71
C SER A 214 -1.37 -10.97 -4.47
N LYS A 215 -0.41 -11.89 -4.60
CA LYS A 215 0.50 -12.33 -3.54
C LYS A 215 1.94 -12.01 -3.93
N LEU A 216 2.22 -10.71 -4.14
CA LEU A 216 3.51 -10.22 -4.67
C LEU A 216 4.69 -10.33 -3.71
N ALA A 217 4.45 -10.66 -2.44
CA ALA A 217 5.52 -10.95 -1.49
C ALA A 217 5.62 -12.47 -1.30
N PRO A 218 6.72 -13.13 -1.73
CA PRO A 218 7.09 -14.42 -1.17
C PRO A 218 7.01 -14.30 0.35
N LYS A 219 6.31 -15.22 1.02
CA LYS A 219 6.20 -15.20 2.49
C LYS A 219 7.60 -15.08 3.07
N LEU A 220 7.80 -14.28 4.11
CA LEU A 220 9.13 -13.99 4.69
C LEU A 220 9.97 -15.27 4.90
N HIS A 221 9.35 -16.37 5.31
CA HIS A 221 10.03 -17.65 5.48
C HIS A 221 10.65 -18.21 4.18
N VAL A 222 10.09 -17.94 3.01
CA VAL A 222 10.64 -18.33 1.70
C VAL A 222 11.91 -17.53 1.39
N ILE A 223 11.92 -16.24 1.73
CA ILE A 223 13.11 -15.38 1.57
C ILE A 223 14.20 -15.82 2.54
N VAL A 224 13.85 -16.03 3.82
CA VAL A 224 14.80 -16.48 4.85
C VAL A 224 15.40 -17.84 4.48
N THR A 225 14.60 -18.79 4.01
CA THR A 225 15.09 -20.12 3.60
C THR A 225 16.04 -20.03 2.40
N GLU A 226 15.76 -19.19 1.41
CA GLU A 226 16.67 -19.00 0.27
C GLU A 226 17.99 -18.32 0.69
N PHE A 227 17.95 -17.33 1.58
CA PHE A 227 19.16 -16.72 2.14
C PHE A 227 20.00 -17.73 2.93
N VAL A 228 19.35 -18.56 3.77
CA VAL A 228 20.02 -19.64 4.49
C VAL A 228 20.65 -20.63 3.51
N ARG A 229 19.93 -21.00 2.43
CA ARG A 229 20.45 -21.88 1.39
C ARG A 229 21.67 -21.28 0.69
N GLN A 230 21.65 -19.99 0.35
CA GLN A 230 22.80 -19.29 -0.23
C GLN A 230 24.00 -19.24 0.71
N ILE A 231 23.78 -18.92 2.00
CA ILE A 231 24.83 -18.94 3.02
C ILE A 231 25.46 -20.33 3.12
N GLN A 232 24.64 -21.37 3.21
CA GLN A 232 25.12 -22.74 3.31
C GLN A 232 25.86 -23.18 2.04
N THR A 233 25.40 -22.77 0.86
CA THR A 233 26.05 -23.10 -0.41
C THR A 233 27.41 -22.43 -0.52
N LYS A 234 27.53 -21.15 -0.13
CA LYS A 234 28.82 -20.44 -0.05
C LYS A 234 29.78 -21.09 0.95
N ARG A 235 29.29 -21.47 2.14
CA ARG A 235 30.11 -22.19 3.13
C ARG A 235 30.60 -23.54 2.62
N ARG A 236 29.77 -24.30 1.92
CA ARG A 236 30.15 -25.58 1.30
C ARG A 236 31.16 -25.40 0.15
N ALA A 237 31.04 -24.33 -0.63
CA ALA A 237 32.02 -24.02 -1.68
C ALA A 237 33.38 -23.64 -1.08
N ALA A 238 33.40 -22.74 -0.09
CA ALA A 238 34.63 -22.36 0.61
C ALA A 238 35.31 -23.54 1.32
N LEU A 239 34.54 -24.44 1.94
CA LEU A 239 35.10 -25.68 2.52
C LEU A 239 35.73 -26.58 1.46
N LYS A 240 35.15 -26.64 0.25
CA LYS A 240 35.73 -27.44 -0.84
C LYS A 240 36.99 -26.81 -1.41
N GLU A 241 37.05 -25.47 -1.51
CA GLU A 241 38.26 -24.74 -1.92
C GLU A 241 39.39 -24.96 -0.91
N ASN A 242 39.13 -24.80 0.39
CA ASN A 242 40.14 -25.02 1.44
C ASN A 242 40.66 -26.47 1.45
N VAL A 243 39.77 -27.47 1.32
CA VAL A 243 40.18 -28.89 1.27
C VAL A 243 41.01 -29.20 0.01
N SER A 244 40.78 -28.50 -1.11
CA SER A 244 41.62 -28.65 -2.29
C SER A 244 42.98 -27.96 -2.16
N GLU A 245 43.09 -26.87 -1.39
CA GLU A 245 44.36 -26.19 -1.13
C GLU A 245 45.24 -26.99 -0.15
N ASP A 246 44.67 -27.50 0.94
CA ASP A 246 45.39 -28.34 1.92
C ASP A 246 45.96 -29.62 1.28
N HIS A 247 45.24 -30.21 0.32
CA HIS A 247 45.69 -31.42 -0.40
C HIS A 247 46.81 -31.15 -1.42
N ILE A 248 47.05 -29.89 -1.79
CA ILE A 248 48.17 -29.46 -2.66
C ILE A 248 49.43 -29.21 -1.81
N GLU A 249 49.29 -28.64 -0.61
CA GLU A 249 50.43 -28.38 0.29
C GLU A 249 51.04 -29.67 0.87
N ASP A 250 50.22 -30.66 1.24
CA ASP A 250 50.71 -31.96 1.76
C ASP A 250 51.55 -32.75 0.74
N LYS A 251 51.32 -32.56 -0.57
CA LYS A 251 52.12 -33.22 -1.62
C LYS A 251 53.45 -32.54 -1.89
N ILE A 252 53.62 -31.28 -1.49
CA ILE A 252 54.89 -30.54 -1.63
C ILE A 252 55.81 -30.87 -0.45
N SER A 253 55.26 -31.15 0.73
CA SER A 253 56.03 -31.47 1.95
C SER A 253 56.56 -32.92 2.03
N GLN A 254 56.03 -33.85 1.23
CA GLN A 254 56.52 -35.24 1.16
C GLN A 254 57.51 -35.51 0.01
N GLY A 255 57.88 -34.48 -0.75
CA GLY A 255 58.74 -34.58 -1.93
C GLY A 255 60.12 -33.91 -1.82
N SER A 256 60.64 -33.69 -0.60
CA SER A 256 61.99 -33.16 -0.35
C SER A 256 62.83 -34.12 0.48
#